data_AF-A0A3D1DJL5-F1
#
_entry.id   AF-A0A3D1DJL5-F1
#
_cell.length_a   1.000
_cell.length_b   1.000
_cell.length_c   1.000
_cell.angle_alpha   90.00
_cell.angle_beta   90.00
_cell.angle_gamma   90.00
#
_symmetry.space_group_name_H-M   'P 1'
#
loop_
_entity.id
_entity.type
_entity.pdbx_description
1 polymer ?
#
loop_
_entity_poly.entity_id
_entity_poly.type
_entity_poly.pdbx_seq_one_letter_code
_entity_poly.pdbx_strand_id
1 'polypeptide(L)'
;MRILAVPTLLIGLLPSLSTAAPPALTFERDVRAIFKAHCFECHGDTDKLKGGLDLRLKRFLIAGGESGASIVVGKPGESLLIERVATGEMPPG
;
A
#
# COMPACT_ATOMS: atom_id res chain seq x y z
N MET A 1 -44.24 -29.71 -50.53
CA MET A 1 -43.14 -28.72 -50.61
C MET A 1 -42.76 -28.36 -49.17
N ARG A 2 -41.68 -28.96 -48.64
CA ARG A 2 -41.24 -28.80 -47.25
C ARG A 2 -40.21 -27.66 -47.19
N ILE A 3 -40.56 -26.54 -46.58
CA ILE A 3 -39.61 -25.46 -46.28
C ILE A 3 -39.09 -25.74 -44.86
N LEU A 4 -37.86 -26.25 -44.77
CA LEU A 4 -37.14 -26.38 -43.51
C LEU A 4 -36.51 -25.02 -43.19
N ALA A 5 -37.02 -24.34 -42.16
CA ALA A 5 -36.39 -23.14 -41.62
C ALA A 5 -35.27 -23.55 -40.65
N VAL A 6 -34.02 -23.32 -41.02
CA VAL A 6 -32.85 -23.50 -40.15
C VAL A 6 -32.64 -22.19 -39.38
N PRO A 7 -32.70 -22.19 -38.04
CA PRO A 7 -32.39 -20.98 -37.29
C PRO A 7 -30.87 -20.79 -37.29
N THR A 8 -30.41 -19.75 -37.97
CA THR A 8 -29.00 -19.32 -37.98
C THR A 8 -28.64 -18.88 -36.57
N LEU A 9 -27.99 -19.77 -35.82
CA LEU A 9 -27.51 -19.50 -34.47
C LEU A 9 -26.35 -18.50 -34.56
N LEU A 10 -26.64 -17.22 -34.33
CA LEU A 10 -25.63 -16.18 -34.14
C LEU A 10 -24.92 -16.44 -32.80
N ILE A 11 -23.85 -17.23 -32.82
CA ILE A 11 -22.91 -17.34 -31.72
C ILE A 11 -22.15 -16.00 -31.66
N GLY A 12 -22.63 -15.11 -30.79
CA GLY A 12 -22.01 -13.81 -30.53
C GLY A 12 -20.62 -14.00 -29.92
N LEU A 13 -19.61 -13.43 -30.57
CA LEU A 13 -18.23 -13.37 -30.10
C LEU A 13 -18.16 -12.48 -28.86
N LEU A 14 -18.19 -13.09 -27.67
CA LEU A 14 -17.99 -12.38 -26.41
C LEU A 14 -16.51 -11.96 -26.31
N PRO A 15 -16.20 -10.65 -26.19
CA PRO A 15 -14.82 -10.22 -25.99
C PRO A 15 -14.33 -10.71 -24.64
N SER A 16 -13.18 -11.40 -24.63
CA SER A 16 -12.51 -11.76 -23.39
C SER A 16 -12.03 -10.48 -22.69
N LEU A 17 -12.63 -10.18 -21.54
CA LEU A 17 -12.13 -9.17 -20.62
C LEU A 17 -10.81 -9.68 -20.05
N SER A 18 -9.69 -9.23 -20.60
CA SER A 18 -8.37 -9.46 -20.03
C SER A 18 -8.23 -8.60 -18.78
N THR A 19 -8.36 -9.21 -17.59
CA THR A 19 -8.06 -8.56 -16.31
C THR A 19 -6.56 -8.43 -16.16
N ALA A 20 -6.01 -7.29 -16.57
CA ALA A 20 -4.63 -6.93 -16.27
C ALA A 20 -4.46 -6.82 -14.74
N ALA A 21 -3.38 -7.40 -14.20
CA ALA A 21 -3.07 -7.28 -12.79
C ALA A 21 -2.83 -5.80 -12.43
N PRO A 22 -3.26 -5.35 -11.24
CA PRO A 22 -2.98 -4.00 -10.80
C PRO A 22 -1.46 -3.75 -10.72
N PRO A 23 -1.02 -2.51 -10.97
CA PRO A 23 0.40 -2.17 -10.94
C PRO A 23 1.00 -2.43 -9.56
N ALA A 24 2.28 -2.80 -9.53
CA ALA A 24 3.00 -2.99 -8.27
C ALA A 24 3.02 -1.70 -7.44
N LEU A 25 2.86 -1.85 -6.12
CA LEU A 25 2.92 -0.73 -5.19
C LEU A 25 4.35 -0.21 -5.04
N THR A 26 4.48 1.11 -4.88
CA THR A 26 5.74 1.80 -4.62
C THR A 26 5.57 2.70 -3.41
N PHE A 27 6.65 2.90 -2.65
CA PHE A 27 6.59 3.75 -1.46
C PHE A 27 6.23 5.20 -1.85
N GLU A 28 6.84 5.70 -2.92
CA GLU A 28 6.76 7.08 -3.36
C GLU A 28 5.36 7.45 -3.83
N ARG A 29 4.68 6.56 -4.58
CA ARG A 29 3.32 6.79 -5.09
C ARG A 29 2.25 6.51 -4.04
N ASP A 30 2.39 5.39 -3.32
CA ASP A 30 1.25 4.81 -2.59
C ASP A 30 1.34 5.01 -1.07
N VAL A 31 2.53 5.31 -0.53
CA VAL A 31 2.76 5.33 0.93
C VAL A 31 3.20 6.71 1.42
N ARG A 32 4.10 7.38 0.70
CA ARG A 32 4.77 8.60 1.15
C ARG A 32 3.78 9.74 1.43
N ALA A 33 2.72 9.87 0.64
CA ALA A 33 1.70 10.90 0.83
C ALA A 33 0.96 10.74 2.18
N ILE A 34 0.73 9.49 2.61
CA ILE A 34 0.06 9.18 3.88
C ILE A 34 0.94 9.63 5.04
N PHE A 35 2.23 9.25 5.04
CA PHE A 35 3.14 9.67 6.12
C PHE A 35 3.41 11.17 6.10
N LYS A 36 3.43 11.80 4.92
CA LYS A 36 3.55 13.25 4.84
C LYS A 36 2.37 13.96 5.51
N ALA A 37 1.16 13.46 5.31
CA ALA A 37 -0.04 14.07 5.86
C ALA A 37 -0.18 13.89 7.39
N HIS A 38 0.35 12.80 7.95
CA HIS A 38 0.01 12.40 9.33
C HIS A 38 1.20 12.17 10.26
N CYS A 39 2.43 12.07 9.75
CA CYS A 39 3.57 11.60 10.54
C CYS A 39 4.82 12.48 10.42
N PHE A 40 5.04 13.13 9.28
CA PHE A 40 6.29 13.88 9.04
C PHE A 40 6.49 15.04 10.00
N GLU A 41 5.43 15.63 10.55
CA GLU A 41 5.55 16.68 11.56
C GLU A 41 6.44 16.27 12.75
N CYS A 42 6.47 14.99 13.11
CA CYS A 42 7.33 14.48 14.19
C CYS A 42 8.46 13.56 13.70
N HIS A 43 8.27 12.89 12.56
CA HIS A 43 9.14 11.84 12.03
C HIS A 43 9.63 12.13 10.59
N GLY A 44 9.89 13.40 10.26
CA GLY A 44 10.49 13.75 8.96
C GLY A 44 10.84 15.22 8.75
N ASP A 45 9.90 16.14 8.93
CA ASP A 45 9.98 17.55 8.55
C ASP A 45 10.56 18.45 9.68
N THR A 46 11.20 17.84 10.68
CA THR A 46 11.84 18.53 11.80
C THR A 46 13.33 18.25 11.86
N ASP A 47 14.08 19.18 12.46
CA ASP A 47 15.51 19.00 12.74
C ASP A 47 15.77 17.91 13.79
N LYS A 48 14.77 17.63 14.65
CA LYS A 48 14.84 16.61 15.71
C LYS A 48 13.68 15.63 15.58
N LEU A 49 14.00 14.44 15.06
CA LEU A 49 13.05 13.36 14.88
C LEU A 49 12.69 12.71 16.21
N LYS A 50 11.39 12.55 16.48
CA LYS A 50 10.92 11.83 17.67
C LYS A 50 11.35 10.36 17.59
N GLY A 51 11.93 9.85 18.68
CA GLY A 51 12.43 8.46 18.74
C GLY A 51 13.48 8.14 17.67
N GLY A 52 14.15 9.14 17.08
CA GLY A 52 15.13 8.94 16.01
C GLY A 52 14.56 8.33 14.72
N LEU A 53 13.24 8.25 14.56
CA LEU A 53 12.59 7.57 13.42
C LEU A 53 12.33 8.55 12.27
N ASP A 54 12.85 8.23 11.08
CA ASP A 54 12.61 8.98 9.84
C ASP A 54 11.72 8.17 8.87
N LEU A 55 10.54 8.70 8.57
CA LEU A 55 9.55 8.06 7.69
C LEU A 55 9.58 8.58 6.24
N ARG A 56 10.56 9.41 5.86
CA ARG A 56 10.57 10.07 4.54
C ARG A 56 10.98 9.16 3.40
N LEU A 57 11.75 8.11 3.69
CA LEU A 57 12.33 7.21 2.69
C LEU A 57 12.26 5.76 3.16
N LYS A 58 11.90 4.84 2.27
CA LYS A 58 11.79 3.40 2.55
C LYS A 58 12.97 2.82 3.36
N ARG A 59 14.20 3.22 3.04
CA ARG A 59 15.41 2.73 3.74
C ARG A 59 15.45 3.14 5.23
N PHE A 60 14.90 4.31 5.56
CA PHE A 60 14.89 4.81 6.94
C PHE A 60 13.79 4.17 7.76
N LEU A 61 12.64 3.85 7.15
CA LEU A 61 11.62 3.02 7.79
C LEU A 61 12.19 1.65 8.20
N ILE A 62 12.96 1.02 7.31
CA ILE A 62 13.57 -0.28 7.59
C ILE A 62 14.64 -0.15 8.68
N ALA A 63 15.47 0.91 8.64
CA ALA A 63 16.47 1.17 9.67
C ALA A 63 15.84 1.37 11.05
N GLY A 64 14.67 2.01 11.11
CA GLY A 64 13.93 2.25 12.35
C GLY A 64 14.51 3.40 13.17
N GLY A 65 14.23 3.37 14.47
CA GLY A 65 14.65 4.41 15.42
C GLY A 65 15.12 3.80 16.74
N GLU A 66 14.99 4.56 17.82
CA GLU A 66 15.41 4.18 19.18
C GLU A 66 14.72 2.90 19.69
N SER A 67 13.48 2.66 19.25
CA SER A 67 12.71 1.44 19.57
C SER A 67 13.08 0.23 18.68
N GLY A 68 14.11 0.36 17.83
CA GLY A 68 14.51 -0.66 16.86
C GLY A 68 13.82 -0.51 15.50
N ALA A 69 13.80 -1.60 14.73
CA ALA A 69 13.27 -1.63 13.38
C ALA A 69 11.76 -1.28 13.36
N SER A 70 11.36 -0.31 12.52
CA SER A 70 9.94 0.07 12.42
C SER A 70 9.15 -0.85 11.50
N ILE A 71 9.82 -1.44 10.50
CA ILE A 71 9.24 -2.38 9.53
C ILE A 71 10.10 -3.64 9.46
N VAL A 72 9.45 -4.79 9.57
CA VAL A 72 10.03 -6.10 9.28
C VAL A 72 9.55 -6.55 7.89
N VAL A 73 10.48 -6.63 6.94
CA VAL A 73 10.15 -6.89 5.52
C VAL A 73 9.46 -8.25 5.37
N GLY A 74 8.31 -8.26 4.70
CA GLY A 74 7.50 -9.46 4.49
C GLY A 74 6.67 -9.90 5.70
N LYS A 75 6.78 -9.21 6.83
CA LYS A 75 6.11 -9.57 8.09
C LYS A 75 5.43 -8.35 8.73
N PRO A 76 4.30 -7.89 8.18
CA PRO A 76 3.61 -6.70 8.68
C PRO A 76 3.16 -6.85 10.15
N GLY A 77 2.78 -8.06 10.58
CA GLY A 77 2.38 -8.33 11.96
C GLY A 77 3.53 -8.29 12.99
N GLU A 78 4.79 -8.33 12.55
CA GLU A 78 5.97 -8.14 13.41
C GLU A 78 6.52 -6.70 13.32
N SER A 79 5.85 -5.80 12.59
CA SER A 79 6.33 -4.44 12.35
C SER A 79 5.75 -3.45 13.34
N LEU A 80 6.62 -2.83 14.14
CA LEU A 80 6.22 -1.85 15.16
C LEU A 80 5.42 -0.68 14.58
N LEU A 81 5.75 -0.20 13.38
CA LEU A 81 5.00 0.88 12.73
C LEU A 81 3.53 0.51 12.51
N ILE A 82 3.27 -0.74 12.11
CA ILE A 82 1.91 -1.23 11.86
C ILE A 82 1.16 -1.38 13.18
N GLU A 83 1.82 -1.89 14.22
CA GLU A 83 1.25 -1.98 15.56
C GLU A 83 0.80 -0.61 16.08
N ARG A 84 1.68 0.41 16.04
CA ARG A 84 1.37 1.76 16.54
C ARG A 84 0.25 2.46 15.78
N VAL A 85 0.16 2.23 14.47
CA VAL A 85 -0.95 2.74 13.66
C VAL A 85 -2.25 2.02 14.02
N ALA A 86 -2.22 0.71 14.22
CA ALA A 86 -3.40 -0.09 14.55
C ALA A 86 -3.95 0.21 15.97
N THR A 87 -3.07 0.49 16.93
CA THR A 87 -3.47 0.83 18.31
C THR A 87 -3.86 2.29 18.50
N GLY A 88 -3.55 3.16 17.53
CA GLY A 88 -3.83 4.60 17.63
C GLY A 88 -2.95 5.32 18.65
N GLU A 89 -1.81 4.75 19.03
CA GLU A 89 -0.87 5.37 19.97
C GLU A 89 -0.14 6.59 19.40
N MET A 90 -0.25 6.83 18.08
CA MET A 90 0.42 7.93 17.37
C MET A 90 -0.59 8.84 16.67
N PRO A 91 -0.44 10.18 16.78
CA PRO A 91 0.53 10.87 17.63
C PRO A 91 0.23 10.64 19.13
N PRO A 92 1.25 10.66 20.00
CA PRO A 92 1.01 10.61 21.45
C PRO A 92 0.25 11.88 21.84
N GLY A 93 -0.79 11.71 22.67
CA GLY A 93 -1.73 12.76 23.07
C GLY A 93 -1.08 14.05 23.59
#